data_AF-A0A956RWM3-F1
#
_entry.id   AF-A0A956RWM3-F1
#
_cell.length_a   1.000
_cell.length_b   1.000
_cell.length_c   1.000
_cell.angle_alpha   90.00
_cell.angle_beta   90.00
_cell.angle_gamma   90.00
#
_symmetry.space_group_name_H-M   'P 1'
#
loop_
_entity.id
_entity.type
_entity.pdbx_description
1 polymer ?
#
loop_
_entity_poly.entity_id
_entity_poly.type
_entity_poly.pdbx_seq_one_letter_code
_entity_poly.pdbx_strand_id
1 'polypeptide(L)'
;MTARPSPQDPLLDSRVPARPTAAATARNPGTPLDLEWVLGLRVNRSAVERRTGTLGTRRSVKKEWQAAWLLRAVRLMDLTTLEGGDTPGRVRRLVAKARRPVRDDLLDALGMGDAGLTVAAVCVYPALVPTVRAALAEAPIHVAAVAAGFPHGLSPLEQRIAEV
;
A
#
# COMPACT_ATOMS: atom_id res chain seq x y z
N MET A 1 25.06 -17.14 45.39
CA MET A 1 25.17 -16.50 44.06
C MET A 1 23.91 -16.79 43.27
N THR A 2 22.88 -15.97 43.44
CA THR A 2 21.58 -16.12 42.78
C THR A 2 21.50 -15.11 41.63
N ALA A 3 21.43 -15.62 40.40
CA ALA A 3 21.32 -14.81 39.19
C ALA A 3 20.00 -14.03 39.19
N ARG A 4 20.06 -12.73 38.90
CA ARG A 4 18.87 -11.89 38.71
C ARG A 4 18.18 -12.28 37.38
N PRO A 5 16.84 -12.36 37.32
CA PRO A 5 16.14 -12.52 36.06
C PRO A 5 16.27 -11.24 35.22
N SER A 6 16.42 -11.43 33.91
CA SER A 6 16.45 -10.38 32.89
C SER A 6 15.11 -9.64 32.82
N PRO A 7 15.11 -8.31 32.54
CA PRO A 7 13.87 -7.55 32.38
C PRO A 7 13.16 -8.03 31.12
N GLN A 8 11.90 -8.43 31.27
CA GLN A 8 11.02 -8.75 30.14
C GLN A 8 10.78 -7.46 29.34
N ASP A 9 11.11 -7.50 28.05
CA ASP A 9 10.93 -6.39 27.12
C ASP A 9 9.43 -6.19 26.84
N PRO A 10 8.79 -5.08 27.27
CA PRO A 10 7.34 -4.91 27.22
C PRO A 10 6.79 -4.64 25.80
N LEU A 11 7.61 -4.78 24.75
CA LEU A 11 7.26 -4.44 23.37
C LEU A 11 6.84 -5.64 22.50
N LEU A 12 6.78 -6.86 23.05
CA LEU A 12 6.19 -8.04 22.41
C LEU A 12 4.86 -8.45 23.05
N ASP A 13 3.93 -7.51 23.23
CA ASP A 13 2.52 -7.88 23.42
C ASP A 13 1.94 -8.30 22.05
N SER A 14 1.72 -9.61 21.89
CA SER A 14 1.26 -10.29 20.66
C SER A 14 -0.19 -10.00 20.28
N ARG A 15 -0.77 -8.91 20.77
CA ARG A 15 -2.10 -8.47 20.39
C ARG A 15 -2.02 -7.74 19.06
N VAL A 16 -2.13 -8.48 17.97
CA VAL A 16 -2.56 -7.91 16.69
C VAL A 16 -3.88 -7.20 16.98
N PRO A 17 -3.94 -5.85 16.91
CA PRO A 17 -5.18 -5.15 17.19
C PRO A 17 -6.24 -5.66 16.23
N ALA A 18 -7.39 -6.06 16.77
CA ALA A 18 -8.54 -6.44 15.98
C ALA A 18 -8.77 -5.40 14.89
N ARG A 19 -8.98 -5.89 13.66
CA ARG A 19 -9.27 -5.09 12.48
C ARG A 19 -10.31 -4.04 12.88
N PRO A 20 -10.04 -2.72 12.75
CA PRO A 20 -11.09 -1.75 12.92
C PRO A 20 -12.18 -2.18 11.94
N THR A 21 -13.33 -2.58 12.46
CA THR A 21 -14.56 -2.48 11.69
C THR A 21 -14.51 -1.08 11.11
N ALA A 22 -14.76 -0.93 9.80
CA ALA A 22 -14.79 0.38 9.19
C ALA A 22 -15.93 1.17 9.84
N ALA A 23 -15.70 1.70 11.04
CA ALA A 23 -16.41 2.82 11.57
C ALA A 23 -16.33 3.82 10.44
N ALA A 24 -17.50 4.20 9.92
CA ALA A 24 -17.61 5.18 8.87
C ALA A 24 -16.86 6.42 9.37
N THR A 25 -15.59 6.54 9.01
CA THR A 25 -14.80 7.72 9.28
C THR A 25 -15.59 8.83 8.63
N ALA A 26 -15.99 9.83 9.42
CA ALA A 26 -16.76 10.96 8.92
C ALA A 26 -16.06 11.43 7.65
N ARG A 27 -16.78 11.41 6.52
CA ARG A 27 -16.21 11.83 5.25
C ARG A 27 -15.66 13.24 5.44
N ASN A 28 -14.55 13.55 4.79
CA ASN A 28 -14.01 14.90 4.79
C ASN A 28 -15.16 15.86 4.41
N PRO A 29 -15.55 16.81 5.28
CA PRO A 29 -16.70 17.67 5.05
C PRO A 29 -16.55 18.56 3.81
N GLY A 30 -15.33 18.64 3.25
CA GLY A 30 -15.00 19.53 2.16
C GLY A 30 -14.90 20.98 2.63
N THR A 31 -14.24 21.80 1.83
CA THR A 31 -14.18 23.25 2.02
C THR A 31 -14.23 23.89 0.62
N PRO A 32 -14.79 25.11 0.48
CA PRO A 32 -14.67 25.86 -0.77
C PRO A 32 -13.20 25.92 -1.23
N LEU A 33 -12.98 25.84 -2.55
CA LEU A 33 -11.65 25.96 -3.14
C LEU A 33 -11.12 27.37 -2.89
N ASP A 34 -10.05 27.46 -2.09
CA ASP A 34 -9.30 28.70 -1.89
C ASP A 34 -8.00 28.63 -2.70
N LEU A 35 -7.99 29.36 -3.82
CA LEU A 35 -6.81 29.43 -4.69
C LEU A 35 -5.67 30.25 -4.07
N GLU A 36 -5.93 31.10 -3.07
CA GLU A 36 -4.89 31.89 -2.41
C GLU A 36 -3.84 30.98 -1.75
N TRP A 37 -4.29 29.84 -1.21
CA TRP A 37 -3.39 28.83 -0.63
C TRP A 37 -2.40 28.26 -1.63
N VAL A 38 -2.80 28.12 -2.90
CA VAL A 38 -1.94 27.59 -3.96
C VAL A 38 -1.08 28.72 -4.55
N LEU A 39 -1.69 29.86 -4.85
CA LEU A 39 -1.04 31.00 -5.49
C LEU A 39 -0.05 31.72 -4.55
N GLY A 40 -0.27 31.65 -3.24
CA GLY A 40 0.60 32.21 -2.21
C GLY A 40 1.82 31.37 -1.87
N LEU A 41 1.93 30.13 -2.39
CA LEU A 41 3.07 29.26 -2.12
C LEU A 41 4.39 29.88 -2.62
N ARG A 42 5.30 30.17 -1.68
CA ARG A 42 6.68 30.57 -1.98
C ARG A 42 7.61 29.38 -1.77
N VAL A 43 8.20 28.87 -2.85
CA VAL A 43 9.17 27.77 -2.78
C VAL A 43 10.59 28.34 -2.73
N ASN A 44 11.32 28.06 -1.64
CA ASN A 44 12.74 28.36 -1.58
C ASN A 44 13.52 27.30 -2.38
N ARG A 45 13.80 27.62 -3.64
CA ARG A 45 14.51 26.75 -4.58
C ARG A 45 15.80 26.18 -4.00
N SER A 46 16.66 27.03 -3.43
CA SER A 46 17.96 26.60 -2.89
C SER A 46 17.81 25.65 -1.69
N ALA A 47 16.79 25.85 -0.84
CA ALA A 47 16.50 24.92 0.26
C ALA A 47 16.01 23.57 -0.26
N VAL A 48 15.14 23.57 -1.28
CA VAL A 48 14.67 22.35 -1.95
C VAL A 48 15.85 21.61 -2.58
N GLU A 49 16.68 22.27 -3.37
CA GLU A 49 17.84 21.67 -4.05
C GLU A 49 18.86 21.07 -3.06
N ARG A 50 19.17 21.77 -1.96
CA ARG A 50 20.02 21.20 -0.90
C ARG A 50 19.39 19.96 -0.28
N ARG A 51 18.09 20.01 0.04
CA ARG A 51 17.39 18.88 0.67
C ARG A 51 17.31 17.69 -0.28
N THR A 52 16.97 17.89 -1.54
CA THR A 52 16.91 16.82 -2.54
C THR A 52 18.28 16.22 -2.80
N GLY A 53 19.34 17.03 -2.81
CA GLY A 53 20.72 16.55 -2.90
C GLY A 53 21.10 15.56 -1.79
N THR A 54 20.54 15.71 -0.58
CA THR A 54 20.77 14.74 0.51
C THR A 54 20.08 13.40 0.32
N LEU A 55 19.09 13.27 -0.58
CA LEU A 55 18.36 12.01 -0.74
C LEU A 55 19.25 10.91 -1.30
N GLY A 56 20.13 11.24 -2.26
CA GLY A 56 21.08 10.30 -2.86
C GLY A 56 22.28 9.95 -1.97
N THR A 57 22.57 10.77 -0.94
CA THR A 57 23.68 10.52 0.00
C THR A 57 23.26 9.70 1.21
N ARG A 58 21.96 9.39 1.35
CA ARG A 58 21.46 8.54 2.44
C ARG A 58 22.03 7.15 2.29
N ARG A 59 22.61 6.64 3.37
CA ARG A 59 23.17 5.29 3.43
C ARG A 59 22.07 4.28 3.14
N SER A 60 22.36 3.33 2.25
CA SER A 60 21.49 2.18 2.02
C SER A 60 21.26 1.42 3.31
N VAL A 61 20.02 0.98 3.49
CA VAL A 61 19.67 0.03 4.54
C VAL A 61 20.38 -1.29 4.26
N LYS A 62 21.06 -1.87 5.25
CA LYS A 62 21.91 -3.06 5.07
C LYS A 62 21.30 -4.30 5.72
N LYS A 63 21.61 -5.47 5.15
CA LYS A 63 21.39 -6.80 5.75
C LYS A 63 19.96 -7.03 6.25
N GLU A 64 19.77 -7.38 7.52
CA GLU A 64 18.48 -7.72 8.12
C GLU A 64 17.46 -6.57 8.00
N TRP A 65 17.92 -5.33 8.11
CA TRP A 65 17.07 -4.17 7.92
C TRP A 65 16.59 -4.08 6.46
N GLN A 66 17.44 -4.42 5.49
CA GLN A 66 17.03 -4.40 4.09
C GLN A 66 15.89 -5.39 3.84
N ALA A 67 15.99 -6.60 4.40
CA ALA A 67 14.92 -7.61 4.31
C ALA A 67 13.63 -7.12 5.00
N ALA A 68 13.73 -6.59 6.23
CA ALA A 68 12.57 -6.06 6.96
C ALA A 68 11.85 -4.94 6.18
N TRP A 69 12.60 -4.00 5.59
CA TRP A 69 12.05 -2.92 4.77
C TRP A 69 11.41 -3.41 3.47
N LEU A 70 11.98 -4.44 2.82
CA LEU A 70 11.38 -5.07 1.65
C LEU A 70 10.06 -5.78 1.99
N LEU A 71 10.02 -6.53 3.08
CA LEU A 71 8.77 -7.16 3.56
C LEU A 71 7.71 -6.10 3.92
N ARG A 72 8.14 -4.97 4.50
CA ARG A 72 7.25 -3.84 4.75
C ARG A 72 6.74 -3.21 3.46
N ALA A 73 7.60 -3.06 2.46
CA ALA A 73 7.19 -2.54 1.15
C ALA A 73 6.14 -3.44 0.48
N VAL A 74 6.27 -4.77 0.59
CA VAL A 74 5.26 -5.73 0.11
C VAL A 74 3.90 -5.48 0.80
N ARG A 75 3.87 -5.29 2.13
CA ARG A 75 2.62 -4.98 2.87
C ARG A 75 1.94 -3.68 2.45
N LEU A 76 2.68 -2.75 1.84
CA LEU A 76 2.18 -1.44 1.42
C LEU A 76 1.93 -1.38 -0.10
N MET A 77 2.05 -2.51 -0.80
CA MET A 77 1.96 -2.55 -2.24
C MET A 77 0.51 -2.68 -2.71
N ASP A 78 0.15 -1.88 -3.70
CA ASP A 78 -1.01 -2.11 -4.55
C ASP A 78 -0.56 -2.93 -5.76
N LEU A 79 -0.77 -4.24 -5.70
CA LEU A 79 -0.34 -5.14 -6.76
C LEU A 79 -1.23 -4.92 -7.99
N THR A 80 -0.64 -4.31 -9.02
CA THR A 80 -1.40 -3.69 -10.12
C THR A 80 -1.29 -4.48 -11.43
N THR A 81 -2.40 -4.58 -12.16
CA THR A 81 -2.40 -4.91 -13.60
C THR A 81 -3.37 -3.97 -14.32
N LEU A 82 -2.86 -3.29 -15.36
CA LEU A 82 -3.61 -2.33 -16.17
C LEU A 82 -3.31 -2.55 -17.66
N GLU A 83 -3.23 -3.82 -18.06
CA GLU A 83 -2.99 -4.21 -19.44
C GLU A 83 -4.33 -4.28 -20.18
N GLY A 84 -4.41 -3.70 -21.39
CA GLY A 84 -5.65 -3.69 -22.17
C GLY A 84 -6.19 -5.10 -22.51
N GLY A 85 -5.33 -6.11 -22.52
CA GLY A 85 -5.67 -7.52 -22.75
C GLY A 85 -5.93 -8.34 -21.47
N ASP A 86 -6.12 -7.71 -20.32
CA ASP A 86 -6.32 -8.43 -19.07
C ASP A 86 -7.59 -9.30 -19.09
N THR A 87 -7.41 -10.56 -18.70
CA THR A 87 -8.49 -11.56 -18.62
C THR A 87 -8.81 -11.91 -17.18
N PRO A 88 -10.03 -12.41 -16.89
CA PRO A 88 -10.36 -12.89 -15.54
C PRO A 88 -9.38 -13.94 -15.01
N GLY A 89 -8.85 -14.82 -15.88
CA GLY A 89 -7.86 -15.82 -15.49
C GLY A 89 -6.52 -15.21 -15.04
N ARG A 90 -6.04 -14.15 -15.73
CA ARG A 90 -4.82 -13.44 -15.33
C ARG A 90 -5.03 -12.69 -14.02
N VAL A 91 -6.18 -12.04 -13.85
CA VAL A 91 -6.54 -11.35 -12.59
C VAL A 91 -6.61 -12.32 -11.41
N ARG A 92 -7.19 -13.52 -11.59
CA ARG A 92 -7.19 -14.54 -10.52
C ARG A 92 -5.77 -14.95 -10.11
N ARG A 93 -4.84 -15.09 -11.07
CA ARG A 93 -3.42 -15.36 -10.77
C ARG A 93 -2.76 -14.19 -10.03
N LEU A 94 -3.07 -12.96 -10.41
CA LEU A 94 -2.61 -11.78 -9.69
C LEU A 94 -3.10 -11.78 -8.24
N VAL A 95 -4.38 -12.10 -8.01
CA VAL A 95 -4.96 -12.20 -6.67
C VAL A 95 -4.32 -13.35 -5.86
N ALA A 96 -4.00 -14.48 -6.48
CA ALA A 96 -3.26 -15.54 -5.81
C ALA A 96 -1.86 -15.07 -5.36
N LYS A 97 -1.15 -14.31 -6.20
CA LYS A 97 0.13 -13.68 -5.84
C LYS A 97 -0.02 -12.61 -4.76
N ALA A 98 -1.12 -11.84 -4.77
CA ALA A 98 -1.43 -10.86 -3.73
C ALA A 98 -1.57 -11.50 -2.34
N ARG A 99 -2.12 -12.71 -2.27
CA ARG A 99 -2.28 -13.50 -1.04
C ARG A 99 -0.99 -14.16 -0.56
N ARG A 100 -0.11 -14.54 -1.47
CA ARG A 100 1.19 -15.17 -1.18
C ARG A 100 2.30 -14.49 -2.00
N PRO A 101 2.68 -13.25 -1.63
CA PRO A 101 3.60 -12.44 -2.43
C PRO A 101 5.05 -12.88 -2.31
N VAL A 102 5.40 -13.64 -1.27
CA VAL A 102 6.73 -14.19 -0.99
C VAL A 102 6.55 -15.69 -0.71
N ARG A 103 7.53 -16.50 -1.13
CA ARG A 103 7.53 -17.94 -0.87
C ARG A 103 7.65 -18.23 0.63
N ASP A 104 6.94 -19.25 1.08
CA ASP A 104 6.87 -19.64 2.49
C ASP A 104 8.28 -19.97 3.06
N ASP A 105 9.13 -20.68 2.31
CA ASP A 105 10.48 -21.05 2.75
C ASP A 105 11.40 -19.83 3.00
N LEU A 106 11.22 -18.75 2.24
CA LEU A 106 11.94 -17.50 2.46
C LEU A 106 11.41 -16.75 3.68
N LEU A 107 10.10 -16.81 3.93
CA LEU A 107 9.50 -16.20 5.12
C LEU A 107 9.97 -16.94 6.37
N ASP A 108 10.04 -18.27 6.35
CA ASP A 108 10.54 -19.09 7.45
C ASP A 108 12.00 -18.76 7.75
N ALA A 109 12.86 -18.69 6.73
CA ALA A 109 14.26 -18.31 6.87
C ALA A 109 14.47 -16.89 7.43
N LEU A 110 13.46 -16.02 7.29
CA LEU A 110 13.45 -14.64 7.83
C LEU A 110 12.70 -14.52 9.17
N GLY A 111 12.22 -15.62 9.75
CA GLY A 111 11.45 -15.60 11.00
C GLY A 111 10.05 -14.99 10.87
N MET A 112 9.46 -15.07 9.67
CA MET A 112 8.21 -14.39 9.29
C MET A 112 7.14 -15.37 8.76
N GLY A 113 7.30 -16.69 8.95
CA GLY A 113 6.37 -17.72 8.47
C GLY A 113 4.92 -17.48 8.92
N ASP A 114 4.73 -17.11 10.19
CA ASP A 114 3.40 -16.85 10.76
C ASP A 114 2.90 -15.41 10.58
N ALA A 115 3.66 -14.56 9.88
CA ALA A 115 3.36 -13.14 9.81
C ALA A 115 2.12 -12.79 8.97
N GLY A 116 1.58 -13.76 8.21
CA GLY A 116 0.41 -13.57 7.34
C GLY A 116 0.65 -12.47 6.30
N LEU A 117 1.81 -12.48 5.65
CA LEU A 117 2.21 -11.43 4.70
C LEU A 117 1.32 -11.44 3.46
N THR A 118 0.53 -10.39 3.29
CA THR A 118 -0.21 -10.08 2.05
C THR A 118 0.20 -8.70 1.53
N VAL A 119 -0.16 -8.41 0.29
CA VAL A 119 -0.12 -7.03 -0.24
C VAL A 119 -1.23 -6.17 0.39
N ALA A 120 -1.16 -4.84 0.21
CA ALA A 120 -2.19 -3.92 0.70
C ALA A 120 -3.47 -4.02 -0.14
N ALA A 121 -3.32 -3.95 -1.46
CA ALA A 121 -4.44 -3.99 -2.38
C ALA A 121 -4.10 -4.69 -3.71
N VAL A 122 -5.13 -4.97 -4.49
CA VAL A 122 -5.02 -5.31 -5.92
C VAL A 122 -5.66 -4.19 -6.73
N CYS A 123 -4.91 -3.62 -7.68
CA CYS A 123 -5.37 -2.54 -8.55
C CYS A 123 -5.58 -3.05 -9.98
N VAL A 124 -6.78 -2.81 -10.53
CA VAL A 124 -7.21 -3.27 -11.87
C VAL A 124 -8.03 -2.21 -12.60
N TYR A 125 -8.33 -2.44 -13.87
CA TYR A 125 -9.39 -1.69 -14.54
C TYR A 125 -10.77 -1.95 -13.90
N PRO A 126 -11.69 -0.97 -13.91
CA PRO A 126 -13.03 -1.08 -13.30
C PRO A 126 -13.80 -2.34 -13.72
N ALA A 127 -13.73 -2.72 -15.00
CA ALA A 127 -14.41 -3.89 -15.55
C ALA A 127 -14.00 -5.22 -14.87
N LEU A 128 -12.81 -5.28 -14.27
CA LEU A 128 -12.26 -6.47 -13.61
C LEU A 128 -12.43 -6.47 -12.09
N VAL A 129 -12.95 -5.37 -11.50
CA VAL A 129 -13.23 -5.28 -10.05
C VAL A 129 -14.12 -6.43 -9.55
N PRO A 130 -15.21 -6.83 -10.25
CA PRO A 130 -16.00 -7.98 -9.81
C PRO A 130 -15.20 -9.27 -9.74
N THR A 131 -14.27 -9.48 -10.68
CA THR A 131 -13.38 -10.65 -10.69
C THR A 131 -12.44 -10.64 -9.49
N VAL A 132 -11.86 -9.48 -9.16
CA VAL A 132 -10.98 -9.33 -7.98
C VAL A 132 -11.75 -9.62 -6.70
N ARG A 133 -12.93 -9.01 -6.52
CA ARG A 133 -13.77 -9.22 -5.33
C ARG A 133 -14.13 -10.70 -5.14
N ALA A 134 -14.57 -11.37 -6.21
CA ALA A 134 -14.88 -12.80 -6.17
C ALA A 134 -13.66 -13.66 -5.81
N ALA A 135 -12.47 -13.33 -6.35
CA ALA A 135 -11.23 -14.07 -6.07
C ALA A 135 -10.65 -13.80 -4.67
N LEU A 136 -10.88 -12.61 -4.11
CA LEU A 136 -10.44 -12.25 -2.77
C LEU A 136 -11.34 -12.83 -1.68
N ALA A 137 -12.63 -13.04 -1.92
CA ALA A 137 -13.57 -13.50 -0.88
C ALA A 137 -13.35 -12.72 0.43
N GLU A 138 -13.01 -13.41 1.52
CA GLU A 138 -12.77 -12.82 2.85
C GLU A 138 -11.31 -12.41 3.12
N ALA A 139 -10.43 -12.40 2.10
CA ALA A 139 -9.03 -12.03 2.28
C ALA A 139 -8.86 -10.60 2.81
N PRO A 140 -7.87 -10.34 3.68
CA PRO A 140 -7.64 -9.01 4.20
C PRO A 140 -6.89 -8.07 3.22
N ILE A 141 -7.23 -8.12 1.92
CA ILE A 141 -6.59 -7.34 0.86
C ILE A 141 -7.63 -6.40 0.26
N HIS A 142 -7.27 -5.12 0.07
CA HIS A 142 -8.15 -4.13 -0.51
C HIS A 142 -8.29 -4.28 -2.02
N VAL A 143 -9.35 -3.71 -2.58
CA VAL A 143 -9.54 -3.62 -4.03
C VAL A 143 -9.44 -2.16 -4.43
N ALA A 144 -8.56 -1.89 -5.38
CA ALA A 144 -8.39 -0.58 -5.99
C ALA A 144 -8.72 -0.67 -7.49
N ALA A 145 -9.13 0.45 -8.07
CA ALA A 145 -9.29 0.58 -9.52
C ALA A 145 -8.90 1.99 -9.97
N VAL A 146 -8.43 2.09 -11.20
CA VAL A 146 -8.23 3.38 -11.85
C VAL A 146 -9.57 3.96 -12.30
N ALA A 147 -9.68 5.27 -12.31
CA ALA A 147 -10.88 6.02 -12.72
C ALA A 147 -10.47 7.42 -13.20
N ALA A 148 -11.46 8.29 -13.41
CA ALA A 148 -11.29 9.70 -13.74
C ALA A 148 -10.49 9.96 -15.03
N GLY A 149 -10.77 9.20 -16.09
CA GLY A 149 -10.20 9.37 -17.42
C GLY A 149 -8.82 8.73 -17.58
N PHE A 150 -8.46 7.77 -16.73
CA PHE A 150 -7.20 7.05 -16.85
C PHE A 150 -7.02 6.45 -18.26
N PRO A 151 -5.82 6.54 -18.87
CA PRO A 151 -4.56 7.04 -18.30
C PRO A 151 -4.32 8.54 -18.48
N HIS A 152 -5.00 9.20 -19.44
CA HIS A 152 -4.62 10.54 -19.90
C HIS A 152 -5.38 11.68 -19.20
N GLY A 153 -6.52 11.39 -18.58
CA GLY A 153 -7.34 12.36 -17.84
C GLY A 153 -7.96 13.46 -18.71
N LEU A 154 -8.07 13.25 -20.04
CA LEU A 154 -8.55 14.26 -21.00
C LEU A 154 -10.04 14.15 -21.29
N SER A 155 -10.75 13.20 -20.69
CA SER A 155 -12.22 13.14 -20.80
C SER A 155 -12.86 14.36 -20.10
N PRO A 156 -14.05 14.80 -20.56
CA PRO A 156 -14.79 15.88 -19.92
C PRO A 156 -14.98 15.63 -18.42
N LEU A 157 -15.04 16.71 -17.63
CA LEU A 157 -15.13 16.62 -16.17
C LEU A 157 -16.29 15.74 -15.71
N GLU A 158 -17.47 15.89 -16.32
CA GLU A 158 -18.67 15.10 -15.99
C GLU A 158 -18.42 13.60 -16.15
N GLN A 159 -17.75 13.19 -17.23
CA GLN A 159 -17.43 11.79 -17.47
C GLN A 159 -16.41 11.26 -16.46
N ARG A 160 -15.40 12.05 -16.11
CA ARG A 160 -14.42 11.65 -15.08
C ARG A 160 -15.06 11.44 -13.72
N ILE A 161 -16.07 12.25 -13.37
CA ILE A 161 -16.83 12.08 -12.12
C ILE A 161 -17.69 10.82 -12.18
N ALA A 162 -18.32 10.54 -13.32
CA ALA A 162 -19.16 9.34 -13.48
C ALA A 162 -18.39 8.01 -13.40
N GLU A 163 -17.06 8.03 -13.59
CA GLU A 163 -16.20 6.86 -13.43
C GLU A 163 -15.87 6.51 -11.96
N VAL A 164 -16.11 7.42 -11.01
CA VAL A 164 -15.74 7.30 -9.58
C VAL A 164 -16.92 6.85 -8.73
#